data_AF-A0AA41DKH2-F1
#
_entry.id   AF-A0AA41DKH2-F1
#
_cell.length_a   1.000
_cell.length_b   1.000
_cell.length_c   1.000
_cell.angle_alpha   90.00
_cell.angle_beta   90.00
_cell.angle_gamma   90.00
#
_symmetry.space_group_name_H-M   'P 1'
#
loop_
_entity.id
_entity.type
_entity.pdbx_description
1 polymer ?
#
loop_
_entity_poly.entity_id
_entity_poly.type
_entity_poly.pdbx_seq_one_letter_code
_entity_poly.pdbx_strand_id
1 'polypeptide(L)'
;MNLTNTLTKNWSLLLLRGVIAMLFGLITWFAPEASLQVMLLVFAGYFLFDGILRVWVAITSKKSNPFWMLLLIGGLLSIIAAFVTLLAPNLTALLLLYYVAAWAIAIGVVEIFLAQKLRNEISNEWILIISGFISIIFGLYLVFNPGAGILTLLWLVAVYAIVFGALIVGLALKLKKLNQSR
;
A
#
# COMPACT_ATOMS: atom_id res chain seq x y z
N MET A 1 -18.21 -15.32 21.68
CA MET A 1 -17.43 -16.07 20.66
C MET A 1 -15.99 -15.57 20.75
N ASN A 2 -15.09 -16.33 21.38
CA ASN A 2 -13.75 -15.84 21.70
C ASN A 2 -12.89 -15.73 20.44
N LEU A 3 -12.18 -14.60 20.26
CA LEU A 3 -11.30 -14.31 19.12
C LEU A 3 -10.31 -15.46 18.83
N THR A 4 -9.84 -16.12 19.88
CA THR A 4 -8.96 -17.28 19.80
C THR A 4 -9.61 -18.44 19.05
N ASN A 5 -10.86 -18.81 19.33
CA ASN A 5 -11.52 -19.92 18.63
C ASN A 5 -11.73 -19.65 17.12
N THR A 6 -12.00 -18.39 16.73
CA THR A 6 -12.15 -18.02 15.31
C THR A 6 -10.82 -18.06 14.56
N LEU A 7 -9.74 -17.56 15.17
CA LEU A 7 -8.39 -17.56 14.59
C LEU A 7 -7.81 -18.98 14.49
N THR A 8 -8.02 -19.81 15.51
CA THR A 8 -7.53 -21.20 15.52
C THR A 8 -8.28 -22.07 14.52
N LYS A 9 -9.56 -21.79 14.22
CA LYS A 9 -10.32 -22.53 13.18
C LYS A 9 -9.91 -22.13 11.76
N ASN A 10 -9.46 -20.88 11.57
CA ASN A 10 -9.06 -20.31 10.29
C ASN A 10 -7.53 -20.25 10.08
N TRP A 11 -6.75 -21.04 10.83
CA TRP A 11 -5.28 -21.05 10.74
C TRP A 11 -4.77 -21.35 9.31
N SER A 12 -5.52 -22.16 8.55
CA SER A 12 -5.19 -22.51 7.16
C SER A 12 -5.30 -21.31 6.21
N LEU A 13 -6.30 -20.44 6.39
CA LEU A 13 -6.46 -19.21 5.62
C LEU A 13 -5.32 -18.22 5.92
N LEU A 14 -4.88 -18.14 7.19
CA LEU A 14 -3.72 -17.33 7.56
C LEU A 14 -2.45 -17.88 6.91
N LEU A 15 -2.23 -19.20 6.95
CA LEU A 15 -1.07 -19.83 6.30
C LEU A 15 -1.08 -19.56 4.79
N LEU A 16 -2.20 -19.77 4.12
CA LEU A 16 -2.35 -19.49 2.69
C LEU A 16 -2.05 -18.04 2.35
N ARG A 17 -2.60 -17.09 3.11
CA ARG A 17 -2.33 -15.65 2.94
C ARG A 17 -0.85 -15.33 3.11
N GLY A 18 -0.19 -15.88 4.13
CA GLY A 18 1.23 -15.67 4.38
C GLY A 18 2.12 -16.24 3.27
N VAL A 19 1.81 -17.45 2.80
CA VAL A 19 2.52 -18.08 1.68
C VAL A 19 2.33 -17.28 0.38
N ILE A 20 1.11 -16.85 0.06
CA ILE A 20 0.83 -16.01 -1.12
C ILE A 20 1.62 -14.71 -1.05
N ALA A 21 1.64 -14.02 0.10
CA ALA A 21 2.41 -12.79 0.27
C ALA A 21 3.92 -13.02 0.06
N MET A 22 4.45 -14.13 0.58
CA MET A 22 5.86 -14.47 0.43
C MET A 22 6.23 -14.80 -1.02
N LEU A 23 5.40 -15.58 -1.71
CA LEU A 23 5.56 -15.87 -3.13
C LEU A 23 5.49 -14.60 -3.98
N PHE A 24 4.53 -13.71 -3.70
CA PHE A 24 4.45 -12.41 -4.37
C PHE A 24 5.71 -11.57 -4.15
N GLY A 25 6.23 -11.54 -2.93
CA GLY A 25 7.48 -10.84 -2.62
C GLY A 25 8.69 -11.44 -3.36
N LEU A 26 8.81 -12.77 -3.41
CA LEU A 26 9.87 -13.44 -4.17
C LEU A 26 9.78 -13.18 -5.67
N ILE A 27 8.58 -13.27 -6.26
CA ILE A 27 8.35 -12.95 -7.67
C ILE A 27 8.74 -11.50 -7.95
N THR A 28 8.35 -10.57 -7.08
CA THR A 28 8.69 -9.15 -7.23
C THR A 28 10.19 -8.88 -7.12
N TRP A 29 10.90 -9.67 -6.32
CA TRP A 29 12.35 -9.57 -6.18
C TRP A 29 13.09 -10.01 -7.45
N PHE A 30 12.70 -11.14 -8.04
CA PHE A 30 13.39 -11.72 -9.20
C PHE A 30 12.86 -11.22 -10.55
N ALA A 31 11.60 -10.79 -10.61
CA ALA A 31 10.91 -10.32 -11.81
C ALA A 31 10.14 -9.01 -11.53
N PRO A 32 10.85 -7.91 -11.22
CA PRO A 32 10.23 -6.64 -10.84
C PRO A 32 9.32 -6.07 -11.95
N GLU A 33 9.68 -6.24 -13.22
CA GLU A 33 8.87 -5.77 -14.35
C GLU A 33 7.52 -6.50 -14.45
N ALA A 34 7.50 -7.81 -14.26
CA ALA A 34 6.27 -8.61 -14.28
C ALA A 34 5.37 -8.22 -13.09
N SER A 35 5.94 -8.04 -11.90
CA SER A 35 5.19 -7.60 -10.73
C SER A 35 4.60 -6.20 -10.91
N LEU A 36 5.35 -5.27 -11.53
CA LEU A 36 4.84 -3.95 -11.84
C LEU A 36 3.61 -4.03 -12.75
N GLN A 37 3.65 -4.85 -13.80
CA GLN A 37 2.49 -5.05 -14.69
C GLN A 37 1.27 -5.60 -13.94
N VAL A 38 1.47 -6.60 -13.08
CA VAL A 38 0.39 -7.17 -12.26
C VAL A 38 -0.20 -6.11 -11.33
N MET A 39 0.64 -5.30 -10.69
CA MET A 39 0.17 -4.19 -9.84
C MET A 39 -0.64 -3.17 -10.64
N LEU A 40 -0.18 -2.79 -11.83
CA LEU A 40 -0.89 -1.84 -12.69
C LEU A 40 -2.24 -2.41 -13.17
N LEU A 41 -2.32 -3.70 -13.49
CA LEU A 41 -3.59 -4.35 -13.83
C LEU A 41 -4.57 -4.32 -12.65
N VAL A 42 -4.09 -4.61 -11.44
CA VAL A 42 -4.90 -4.53 -10.22
C VAL A 42 -5.38 -3.09 -9.98
N PHE A 43 -4.49 -2.10 -10.12
CA PHE A 43 -4.86 -0.68 -10.00
C PHE A 43 -5.91 -0.26 -11.04
N ALA A 44 -5.72 -0.63 -12.30
CA ALA A 44 -6.69 -0.33 -13.35
C ALA A 44 -8.06 -0.97 -13.06
N GLY A 45 -8.07 -2.23 -12.63
CA GLY A 45 -9.30 -2.91 -12.21
C GLY A 45 -10.00 -2.21 -11.06
N TYR A 46 -9.24 -1.78 -10.05
CA TYR A 46 -9.77 -1.00 -8.92
C TYR A 46 -10.37 0.34 -9.38
N PHE A 47 -9.65 1.11 -10.18
CA PHE A 47 -10.12 2.41 -10.68
C PHE A 47 -11.36 2.28 -11.58
N LEU A 48 -11.43 1.25 -12.43
CA LEU A 48 -12.64 0.95 -13.20
C LEU A 48 -13.81 0.64 -12.28
N PHE A 49 -13.62 -0.25 -11.31
CA PHE A 49 -14.68 -0.65 -10.39
C PHE A 49 -15.20 0.54 -9.56
N ASP A 50 -14.30 1.32 -8.96
CA ASP A 50 -14.63 2.55 -8.23
C ASP A 50 -15.35 3.55 -9.13
N GLY A 51 -14.85 3.77 -10.35
CA GLY A 51 -15.44 4.69 -11.30
C GLY A 51 -16.87 4.30 -11.70
N ILE A 52 -17.09 3.02 -12.04
CA ILE A 52 -18.41 2.48 -12.38
C ILE A 52 -19.38 2.64 -11.21
N LEU A 53 -18.96 2.28 -10.00
CA LEU A 53 -19.79 2.43 -8.80
C LEU A 53 -20.17 3.89 -8.55
N ARG A 54 -19.22 4.83 -8.64
CA ARG A 54 -19.50 6.26 -8.44
C ARG A 54 -20.44 6.82 -9.49
N VAL A 55 -20.27 6.46 -10.77
CA VAL A 55 -21.19 6.86 -11.84
C VAL A 55 -22.58 6.28 -11.59
N TRP A 56 -22.68 5.01 -11.21
CA TRP A 56 -23.96 4.37 -10.90
C TRP A 56 -24.67 5.04 -9.72
N VAL A 57 -23.96 5.31 -8.63
CA VAL A 57 -24.51 6.04 -7.47
C VAL A 57 -24.91 7.46 -7.85
N ALA A 58 -24.11 8.17 -8.66
CA ALA A 58 -24.43 9.52 -9.11
C ALA A 58 -25.75 9.57 -9.89
N ILE A 59 -25.97 8.63 -10.81
CA ILE A 59 -27.19 8.58 -11.63
C ILE A 59 -28.41 8.22 -10.78
N THR A 60 -28.28 7.22 -9.90
CA THR A 60 -29.40 6.74 -9.06
C THR A 60 -29.77 7.70 -7.94
N SER A 61 -28.80 8.44 -7.38
CA SER A 61 -29.01 9.40 -6.29
C SER A 61 -29.17 10.85 -6.76
N LYS A 62 -29.32 11.11 -8.07
CA LYS A 62 -29.36 12.46 -8.66
C LYS A 62 -30.36 13.43 -8.02
N LYS A 63 -31.51 12.93 -7.54
CA LYS A 63 -32.56 13.76 -6.91
C LYS A 63 -32.39 13.92 -5.39
N SER A 64 -31.68 13.00 -4.74
CA SER A 64 -31.57 12.93 -3.28
C SER A 64 -30.20 13.35 -2.75
N ASN A 65 -29.17 13.42 -3.61
CA ASN A 65 -27.81 13.73 -3.22
C ASN A 65 -27.34 15.05 -3.84
N PRO A 66 -27.08 16.11 -3.04
CA PRO A 66 -26.58 17.38 -3.55
C PRO A 66 -25.18 17.26 -4.19
N PHE A 67 -24.44 16.20 -3.87
CA PHE A 67 -23.09 15.94 -4.40
C PHE A 67 -23.09 15.00 -5.62
N TRP A 68 -24.24 14.70 -6.24
CA TRP A 68 -24.32 13.76 -7.37
C TRP A 68 -23.36 14.15 -8.51
N MET A 69 -23.19 15.45 -8.77
CA MET A 69 -22.32 15.94 -9.83
C MET A 69 -20.85 15.72 -9.52
N LEU A 70 -20.42 15.89 -8.26
CA LEU A 70 -19.07 15.55 -7.82
C LEU A 70 -18.80 14.05 -7.93
N LEU A 71 -19.79 13.21 -7.59
CA LEU A 71 -19.69 11.75 -7.74
C LEU A 71 -19.56 11.35 -9.21
N LEU A 72 -20.32 12.00 -10.11
CA LEU A 72 -20.21 11.73 -11.55
C LEU A 72 -18.83 12.11 -12.09
N ILE A 73 -18.36 13.30 -11.78
CA ILE A 73 -17.02 13.78 -12.20
C ILE A 73 -15.95 12.86 -11.63
N GLY A 74 -16.00 12.56 -10.33
CA GLY A 74 -15.08 11.65 -9.67
C GLY A 74 -15.09 10.25 -10.30
N GLY A 75 -16.27 9.73 -10.65
CA GLY A 75 -16.40 8.43 -11.31
C GLY A 75 -15.80 8.41 -12.71
N LEU A 76 -16.06 9.46 -13.51
CA LEU A 76 -15.46 9.61 -14.84
C LEU A 76 -13.93 9.76 -14.76
N LEU A 77 -13.42 10.53 -13.81
CA LEU A 77 -11.98 10.66 -13.57
C LEU A 77 -11.35 9.33 -13.17
N SER A 78 -12.00 8.53 -12.31
CA SER A 78 -11.54 7.18 -11.96
C SER A 78 -11.48 6.27 -13.19
N ILE A 79 -12.49 6.30 -14.08
CA ILE A 79 -12.47 5.52 -15.32
C ILE A 79 -11.30 5.96 -16.22
N ILE A 80 -11.11 7.26 -16.40
CA ILE A 80 -9.98 7.81 -17.16
C ILE A 80 -8.65 7.35 -16.55
N ALA A 81 -8.50 7.42 -15.23
CA ALA A 81 -7.30 6.97 -14.54
C ALA A 81 -7.00 5.48 -14.78
N ALA A 82 -8.03 4.64 -14.86
CA ALA A 82 -7.86 3.24 -15.20
C ALA A 82 -7.32 3.05 -16.62
N PHE A 83 -7.87 3.75 -17.61
CA PHE A 83 -7.36 3.69 -18.98
C PHE A 83 -5.94 4.24 -19.09
N VAL A 84 -5.64 5.35 -18.41
CA VAL A 84 -4.27 5.89 -18.34
C VAL A 84 -3.32 4.86 -17.75
N THR A 85 -3.74 4.13 -16.71
CA THR A 85 -2.92 3.07 -16.09
C THR A 85 -2.58 1.92 -17.04
N LEU A 86 -3.51 1.55 -17.92
CA LEU A 86 -3.30 0.48 -18.89
C LEU A 86 -2.50 0.95 -20.12
N LEU A 87 -2.77 2.16 -20.60
CA LEU A 87 -2.19 2.68 -21.85
C LEU A 87 -0.85 3.37 -21.64
N ALA A 88 -0.59 3.90 -20.44
CA ALA A 88 0.63 4.62 -20.08
C ALA A 88 1.22 4.09 -18.76
N PRO A 89 1.65 2.80 -18.72
CA PRO A 89 2.15 2.16 -17.50
C PRO A 89 3.35 2.90 -16.87
N ASN A 90 4.24 3.44 -17.71
CA ASN A 90 5.39 4.23 -17.25
C ASN A 90 4.96 5.53 -16.55
N LEU A 91 3.92 6.20 -17.07
CA LEU A 91 3.40 7.41 -16.46
C LEU A 91 2.78 7.10 -15.09
N THR A 92 1.99 6.03 -15.00
CA THR A 92 1.40 5.63 -13.71
C THR A 92 2.46 5.22 -12.70
N ALA A 93 3.51 4.51 -13.11
CA ALA A 93 4.63 4.18 -12.23
C ALA A 93 5.34 5.44 -11.71
N LEU A 94 5.55 6.45 -12.56
CA LEU A 94 6.13 7.73 -12.16
C LEU A 94 5.21 8.50 -11.20
N LEU A 95 3.91 8.54 -11.46
CA LEU A 95 2.94 9.19 -10.57
C LEU A 95 2.90 8.54 -9.19
N LEU A 96 2.90 7.19 -9.14
CA LEU A 96 3.00 6.45 -7.89
C LEU A 96 4.32 6.73 -7.17
N LEU A 97 5.44 6.79 -7.89
CA LEU A 97 6.73 7.15 -7.31
C LEU A 97 6.71 8.55 -6.70
N TYR A 98 6.21 9.55 -7.42
CA TYR A 98 6.16 10.92 -6.90
C TYR A 98 5.19 11.06 -5.75
N TYR A 99 4.08 10.31 -5.76
CA TYR A 99 3.18 10.22 -4.62
C TYR A 99 3.90 9.68 -3.38
N VAL A 100 4.62 8.55 -3.51
CA VAL A 100 5.38 7.97 -2.39
C VAL A 100 6.51 8.90 -1.94
N ALA A 101 7.19 9.56 -2.86
CA ALA A 101 8.25 10.51 -2.55
C ALA A 101 7.72 11.72 -1.77
N ALA A 102 6.61 12.31 -2.23
CA ALA A 102 5.96 13.42 -1.54
C ALA A 102 5.47 13.00 -0.15
N TRP A 103 4.89 11.80 -0.04
CA TRP A 103 4.47 11.22 1.23
C TRP A 103 5.64 11.02 2.20
N ALA A 104 6.77 10.47 1.74
CA ALA A 104 7.97 10.27 2.55
C ALA A 104 8.56 11.60 3.05
N ILE A 105 8.61 12.62 2.19
CA ILE A 105 9.05 13.96 2.58
C ILE A 105 8.09 14.56 3.61
N ALA A 106 6.77 14.45 3.39
CA ALA A 106 5.77 14.97 4.30
C ALA A 106 5.86 14.31 5.69
N ILE A 107 5.99 12.97 5.74
CA ILE A 107 6.25 12.25 6.99
C ILE A 107 7.51 12.76 7.65
N GLY A 108 8.61 12.87 6.91
CA GLY A 108 9.87 13.29 7.52
C GLY A 108 9.82 14.71 8.09
N VAL A 109 9.12 15.63 7.43
CA VAL A 109 8.85 16.97 7.97
C VAL A 109 8.00 16.91 9.24
N VAL A 110 6.94 16.08 9.25
CA VAL A 110 6.09 15.90 10.43
C VAL A 110 6.87 15.28 11.60
N GLU A 111 7.70 14.27 11.36
CA GLU A 111 8.52 13.62 12.39
C GLU A 111 9.51 14.59 13.03
N ILE A 112 10.17 15.43 12.23
CA ILE A 112 11.08 16.47 12.74
C ILE A 112 10.30 17.51 13.57
N PHE A 113 9.13 17.93 13.10
CA PHE A 113 8.28 18.87 13.84
C PHE A 113 7.77 18.28 15.17
N LEU A 114 7.35 17.02 15.16
CA LEU A 114 6.91 16.30 16.35
C LEU A 114 8.06 16.10 17.35
N ALA A 115 9.27 15.81 16.87
CA ALA A 115 10.45 15.71 17.74
C ALA A 115 10.69 17.00 18.53
N GLN A 116 10.55 18.16 17.89
CA GLN A 116 10.68 19.46 18.57
C GLN A 116 9.58 19.70 19.59
N LYS A 117 8.34 19.32 19.27
CA LYS A 117 7.17 19.57 20.13
C LYS A 117 7.11 18.62 21.33
N LEU A 118 7.49 17.35 21.16
CA LEU A 118 7.42 16.31 22.19
C LEU A 118 8.76 16.10 22.92
N ARG A 119 9.75 16.98 22.70
CA ARG A 119 11.08 16.92 23.34
C ARG A 119 11.05 16.82 24.87
N ASN A 120 10.02 17.40 25.49
CA ASN A 120 9.86 17.41 26.95
C ASN A 120 9.02 16.23 27.48
N GLU A 121 8.36 15.47 26.60
CA GLU A 121 7.45 14.38 26.96
C GLU A 121 8.02 12.99 26.62
N ILE A 122 8.95 12.90 25.66
CA ILE A 122 9.51 11.64 25.18
C ILE A 122 11.02 11.59 25.39
N SER A 123 11.49 10.60 26.15
CA SER A 123 12.88 10.17 26.13
C SER A 123 13.18 9.44 24.80
N ASN A 124 14.18 9.93 24.02
CA ASN A 124 14.57 9.53 22.64
C ASN A 124 14.00 10.37 21.47
N GLU A 125 13.78 11.67 21.63
CA GLU A 125 13.46 12.59 20.53
C GLU A 125 14.39 12.49 19.30
N TRP A 126 15.67 12.15 19.52
CA TRP A 126 16.67 12.02 18.47
C TRP A 126 16.33 10.93 17.44
N ILE A 127 15.61 9.88 17.85
CA ILE A 127 15.16 8.82 16.92
C ILE A 127 14.19 9.40 15.89
N LEU A 128 13.26 10.27 16.31
CA LEU A 128 12.31 10.93 15.41
C LEU A 128 12.99 11.92 14.46
N ILE A 129 14.03 12.62 14.93
CA ILE A 129 14.81 13.51 14.06
C ILE A 129 15.54 12.69 13.00
N ILE A 130 16.20 11.60 13.40
CA ILE A 130 16.93 10.73 12.47
C ILE A 130 15.98 10.07 11.47
N SER A 131 14.85 9.52 11.94
CA SER A 131 13.86 8.90 11.05
C SER A 131 13.30 9.90 10.06
N GLY A 132 13.03 11.13 10.51
CA GLY A 132 12.48 12.17 9.66
C GLY A 132 13.49 12.61 8.59
N PHE A 133 14.75 12.75 8.98
CA PHE A 133 15.83 13.09 8.06
C PHE A 133 16.04 11.99 7.00
N ILE A 134 16.05 10.72 7.41
CA ILE A 134 16.12 9.57 6.50
C ILE A 134 14.94 9.59 5.52
N SER A 135 13.72 9.86 6.00
CA SER A 135 12.52 9.88 5.17
C SER A 135 12.55 11.00 4.12
N ILE A 136 13.03 12.20 4.48
CA ILE A 136 13.22 13.32 3.54
C ILE A 136 14.27 12.96 2.49
N ILE A 137 15.44 12.45 2.91
CA ILE A 137 16.52 12.04 1.98
C ILE A 137 16.00 10.97 1.03
N PHE A 138 15.27 9.97 1.55
CA PHE A 138 14.68 8.92 0.73
C PHE A 138 13.70 9.50 -0.30
N GLY A 139 12.78 10.36 0.11
CA GLY A 139 11.86 10.99 -0.82
C GLY A 139 12.55 11.85 -1.87
N LEU A 140 13.57 12.64 -1.49
CA LEU A 140 14.37 13.40 -2.45
C LEU A 140 15.14 12.50 -3.41
N TYR A 141 15.72 11.40 -2.93
CA TYR A 141 16.38 10.41 -3.77
C TYR A 141 15.44 9.85 -4.85
N LEU A 142 14.19 9.53 -4.48
CA LEU A 142 13.18 9.07 -5.43
C LEU A 142 12.87 10.15 -6.49
N VAL A 143 12.73 11.42 -6.09
CA VAL A 143 12.42 12.52 -7.01
C VAL A 143 13.53 12.72 -8.04
N PHE A 144 14.79 12.72 -7.61
CA PHE A 144 15.93 12.99 -8.49
C PHE A 144 16.37 11.76 -9.31
N ASN A 145 16.03 10.55 -8.88
CA ASN A 145 16.36 9.30 -9.58
C ASN A 145 15.12 8.45 -9.84
N PRO A 146 14.17 8.88 -10.70
CA PRO A 146 12.89 8.21 -10.87
C PRO A 146 13.03 6.76 -11.37
N GLY A 147 13.98 6.49 -12.27
CA GLY A 147 14.22 5.12 -12.76
C GLY A 147 14.67 4.17 -11.65
N ALA A 148 15.70 4.56 -10.89
CA ALA A 148 16.16 3.78 -9.73
C ALA A 148 15.11 3.76 -8.61
N GLY A 149 14.32 4.83 -8.47
CA GLY A 149 13.28 4.94 -7.46
C GLY A 149 12.14 3.95 -7.66
N ILE A 150 11.70 3.71 -8.90
CA ILE A 150 10.66 2.70 -9.19
C ILE A 150 11.15 1.32 -8.76
N LEU A 151 12.38 0.96 -9.13
CA LEU A 151 12.98 -0.32 -8.74
C LEU A 151 13.16 -0.41 -7.22
N THR A 152 13.60 0.67 -6.59
CA THR A 152 13.76 0.75 -5.12
C THR A 152 12.42 0.50 -4.41
N LEU A 153 11.33 1.07 -4.91
CA LEU A 153 9.98 0.85 -4.37
C LEU A 153 9.53 -0.61 -4.53
N LEU A 154 9.79 -1.23 -5.69
CA LEU A 154 9.47 -2.64 -5.92
C LEU A 154 10.24 -3.56 -4.96
N TRP A 155 11.53 -3.29 -4.73
CA TRP A 155 12.32 -4.04 -3.76
C TRP A 155 11.85 -3.82 -2.33
N LEU A 156 11.47 -2.59 -1.97
CA LEU A 156 10.92 -2.29 -0.65
C LEU A 156 9.61 -3.07 -0.41
N VAL A 157 8.72 -3.09 -1.41
CA VAL A 157 7.48 -3.87 -1.40
C VAL A 157 7.76 -5.37 -1.32
N ALA A 158 8.76 -5.87 -2.07
CA ALA A 158 9.15 -7.27 -2.05
C ALA A 158 9.66 -7.71 -0.66
N VAL A 159 10.58 -6.95 -0.07
CA VAL A 159 11.11 -7.21 1.29
C VAL A 159 9.97 -7.17 2.30
N TYR A 160 9.12 -6.16 2.25
CA TYR A 160 7.96 -6.06 3.12
C TYR A 160 7.05 -7.29 2.98
N ALA A 161 6.71 -7.70 1.76
CA ALA A 161 5.83 -8.84 1.50
C ALA A 161 6.44 -10.17 2.00
N ILE A 162 7.76 -10.37 1.85
CA ILE A 162 8.47 -11.55 2.35
C ILE A 162 8.46 -11.57 3.89
N VAL A 163 8.86 -10.47 4.53
CA VAL A 163 8.93 -10.38 6.00
C VAL A 163 7.53 -10.53 6.61
N PHE A 164 6.55 -9.81 6.08
CA PHE A 164 5.16 -9.91 6.52
C PHE A 164 4.58 -11.32 6.30
N GLY A 165 4.84 -11.91 5.13
CA GLY A 165 4.45 -13.29 4.83
C GLY A 165 5.06 -14.29 5.83
N ALA A 166 6.35 -14.15 6.13
CA ALA A 166 7.05 -15.01 7.10
C ALA A 166 6.45 -14.89 8.51
N LEU A 167 6.14 -13.66 8.95
CA LEU A 167 5.49 -13.43 10.25
C LEU A 167 4.11 -14.10 10.33
N ILE A 168 3.28 -13.97 9.28
CA ILE A 168 1.96 -14.62 9.22
C ILE A 168 2.08 -16.13 9.20
N VAL A 169 3.00 -16.69 8.40
CA VAL A 169 3.23 -18.15 8.38
C VAL A 169 3.65 -18.63 9.77
N GLY A 170 4.57 -17.93 10.44
CA GLY A 170 4.97 -18.23 11.81
C GLY A 170 3.80 -18.21 12.79
N LEU A 171 2.92 -17.20 12.70
CA LEU A 171 1.70 -17.11 13.50
C LEU A 171 0.75 -18.28 13.21
N ALA A 172 0.51 -18.60 11.93
CA ALA A 172 -0.38 -19.67 11.51
C ALA A 172 0.10 -21.05 12.00
N LEU A 173 1.40 -21.30 11.96
CA LEU A 173 2.01 -22.52 12.50
C LEU A 173 1.86 -22.61 14.03
N LYS A 174 2.01 -21.50 14.76
CA LYS A 174 1.72 -21.45 16.20
C LYS A 174 0.26 -21.76 16.49
N LEU A 175 -0.68 -21.18 15.73
CA LEU A 175 -2.12 -21.46 15.88
C LEU A 175 -2.48 -22.91 15.54
N LYS A 176 -1.85 -23.50 14.51
CA LYS A 176 -2.04 -24.92 14.16
C LYS A 176 -1.67 -25.84 15.34
N LYS A 177 -0.53 -25.58 15.99
CA LYS A 177 -0.08 -26.36 17.16
C LYS A 177 -1.07 -26.25 18.32
N LEU A 178 -1.61 -25.07 18.59
CA LEU A 178 -2.62 -24.84 19.64
C LEU A 178 -3.97 -25.51 19.33
N ASN A 179 -4.31 -25.70 18.05
CA ASN A 179 -5.50 -26.44 17.65
C ASN A 179 -5.35 -27.96 17.86
N GLN A 180 -4.14 -28.47 17.71
CA GLN A 180 -3.84 -29.90 17.84
C GLN A 180 -3.65 -30.35 19.30
N SER A 181 -3.39 -29.41 20.22
CA SER A 181 -3.24 -29.67 21.66
C SER A 181 -4.54 -29.51 22.47
N ARG A 182 -5.68 -29.31 21.80
CA ARG A 182 -7.03 -29.23 22.39
C ARG A 182 -7.85 -30.40 21.87
#